data_AF-A0AAN1SZQ9-F1
#
_entry.id   AF-A0AAN1SZQ9-F1
#
_cell.length_a   1.000
_cell.length_b   1.000
_cell.length_c   1.000
_cell.angle_alpha   90.00
_cell.angle_beta   90.00
_cell.angle_gamma   90.00
#
_symmetry.space_group_name_H-M   'P 1'
#
loop_
_entity.id
_entity.type
_entity.pdbx_description
1 polymer ?
#
loop_
_entity_poly.entity_id
_entity_poly.type
_entity_poly.pdbx_seq_one_letter_code
_entity_poly.pdbx_strand_id
1 'polypeptide(L)'
;MLRKFLTALSLRNVLIVLLVAATTTGLYQLAKRYHLQRDVTHNALNSLEPSSVQVLKQLKGPVNIIVYATEQDPRLGDIRKVIRDFVSLYQRYKSDINLTFIDPEKEPEKTRAAGIQLNGEMVIEHAGRSEHLTQLNESILTGTLLRLAHSREQLVMYLDGHGERKLDGIANYDLGSPFGAKLKRNGFRIASLNLALAQEVPDNASMLVITQPQLDLMPGEVDKLLRYVEHGGNLLWLVDAEPLHGLERLAERLDLLLPPGIVIDPSAAEMNAPATWSLGAAYPPHAVTRNFNLITAFPEARSIAWGESPEWEHHVLVEAAPRGWVSRNKPGGKPRFDKQHDTPGPAAIAVALQRSVDDREQRIVVVGSGAFLANSFAGNGGNVDLGVNMVNWLASEERLITIQPRAAKDSSLVLSQTQLNVISIVFLLGLPLLLCGAGGYVWWKRRRA
;
A
#
# COMPACT_ATOMS: atom_id res chain seq x y z
N MET A 1 28.18 74.96 21.52
CA MET A 1 27.55 73.69 21.95
C MET A 1 26.87 72.89 20.83
N LEU A 2 26.31 73.52 19.77
CA LEU A 2 25.59 72.80 18.70
C LEU A 2 26.42 71.79 17.86
N ARG A 3 27.69 72.08 17.55
CA ARG A 3 28.52 71.19 16.68
C ARG A 3 28.80 69.81 17.28
N LYS A 4 29.01 69.71 18.61
CA LYS A 4 29.23 68.42 19.30
C LYS A 4 27.95 67.56 19.36
N PHE A 5 26.78 68.20 19.40
CA PHE A 5 25.48 67.53 19.37
C PHE A 5 25.15 66.93 18.00
N LEU A 6 25.45 67.65 16.91
CA LEU A 6 25.24 67.18 15.54
C LEU A 6 26.16 66.00 15.17
N THR A 7 27.43 66.00 15.60
CA THR A 7 28.37 64.89 15.38
C THR A 7 28.03 63.64 16.21
N ALA A 8 27.49 63.80 17.42
CA ALA A 8 27.02 62.68 18.23
C ALA A 8 25.75 62.04 17.64
N LEU A 9 24.86 62.85 17.06
CA LEU A 9 23.67 62.38 16.36
C LEU A 9 24.02 61.62 15.08
N SER A 10 25.01 62.09 14.31
CA SER A 10 25.44 61.41 13.08
C SER A 10 26.15 60.09 13.37
N LEU A 11 26.98 60.02 14.40
CA LEU A 11 27.65 58.78 14.81
C LEU A 11 26.65 57.72 15.26
N ARG A 12 25.65 58.12 16.05
CA ARG A 12 24.55 57.23 16.47
C ARG A 12 23.76 56.70 15.27
N ASN A 13 23.45 57.55 14.29
CA ASN A 13 22.71 57.13 13.10
C ASN A 13 23.54 56.18 12.22
N VAL A 14 24.85 56.43 12.05
CA VAL A 14 25.76 55.51 11.35
C VAL A 14 25.84 54.16 12.05
N LEU A 15 25.91 54.15 13.39
CA LEU A 15 25.96 52.92 14.17
C LEU A 15 24.66 52.10 14.03
N ILE A 16 23.50 52.77 14.03
CA ILE A 16 22.20 52.13 13.80
C ILE A 16 22.13 51.54 12.40
N VAL A 17 22.58 52.26 11.36
CA VAL A 17 22.59 51.76 9.97
C VAL A 17 23.49 50.53 9.84
N LEU A 18 24.69 50.54 10.44
CA LEU A 18 25.60 49.40 10.45
C LEU A 18 25.01 48.20 11.17
N LEU A 19 24.33 48.42 12.30
CA LEU A 19 23.70 47.36 13.08
C LEU A 19 22.51 46.75 12.33
N VAL A 20 21.68 47.58 11.69
CA VAL A 20 20.61 47.11 10.80
C VAL A 20 21.23 46.29 9.67
N ALA A 21 22.22 46.81 8.94
CA ALA A 21 22.86 46.09 7.85
C ALA A 21 23.43 44.73 8.30
N ALA A 22 24.17 44.68 9.42
CA ALA A 22 24.70 43.45 9.97
C ALA A 22 23.59 42.45 10.35
N THR A 23 22.48 42.94 10.92
CA THR A 23 21.33 42.10 11.29
C THR A 23 20.64 41.55 10.05
N THR A 24 20.41 42.38 9.02
CA THR A 24 19.76 41.95 7.77
C THR A 24 20.64 40.93 7.02
N THR A 25 21.96 41.16 6.97
CA THR A 25 22.90 40.21 6.37
C THR A 25 22.96 38.90 7.16
N GLY A 26 22.97 38.97 8.50
CA GLY A 26 22.92 37.79 9.36
C GLY A 26 21.64 36.98 9.18
N LEU A 27 20.48 37.65 9.14
CA LEU A 27 19.17 37.02 8.88
C LEU A 27 19.11 36.40 7.48
N TYR A 28 19.63 37.08 6.46
CA TYR A 28 19.70 36.54 5.10
C TYR A 28 20.56 35.27 5.03
N GLN A 29 21.74 35.27 5.66
CA GLN A 29 22.60 34.09 5.73
C GLN A 29 21.94 32.94 6.50
N LEU A 30 21.27 33.24 7.62
CA LEU A 30 20.53 32.25 8.39
C LEU A 30 19.38 31.65 7.57
N ALA A 31 18.61 32.48 6.88
CA ALA A 31 17.52 32.04 5.99
C ALA A 31 18.03 31.21 4.82
N LYS A 32 19.19 31.55 4.25
CA LYS A 32 19.82 30.78 3.17
C LYS A 32 20.34 29.43 3.65
N ARG A 33 20.80 29.33 4.90
CA ARG A 33 21.37 28.10 5.46
C ARG A 33 20.32 27.17 6.05
N TYR A 34 19.25 27.72 6.62
CA TYR A 34 18.16 26.99 7.28
C TYR A 34 16.84 27.20 6.53
N HIS A 35 16.52 26.28 5.63
CA HIS A 35 15.22 26.26 4.94
C HIS A 35 14.18 25.58 5.83
N LEU A 36 13.56 26.34 6.75
CA LEU A 36 12.43 25.83 7.52
C LEU A 36 11.15 25.98 6.68
N GLN A 37 10.70 24.89 6.07
CA GLN A 37 9.42 24.82 5.37
C GLN A 37 8.47 23.95 6.18
N ARG A 38 7.29 24.49 6.49
CA ARG A 38 6.23 23.76 7.17
C ARG A 38 5.03 23.70 6.26
N ASP A 39 4.59 22.48 5.95
CA ASP A 39 3.38 22.29 5.19
C ASP A 39 2.17 22.58 6.07
N VAL A 40 1.41 23.60 5.67
CA VAL A 40 0.18 24.05 6.32
C VAL A 40 -1.06 23.57 5.59
N THR A 41 -0.90 22.74 4.54
CA THR A 41 -2.05 22.16 3.84
C THR A 41 -2.71 21.08 4.70
N HIS A 42 -4.04 21.05 4.67
CA HIS A 42 -4.84 20.11 5.46
C HIS A 42 -4.47 18.63 5.22
N ASN A 43 -4.05 18.30 3.99
CA ASN A 43 -3.72 16.93 3.58
C ASN A 43 -2.20 16.68 3.45
N ALA A 44 -1.36 17.63 3.90
CA ALA A 44 0.09 17.60 3.73
C ALA A 44 0.52 17.34 2.26
N LEU A 45 -0.12 18.04 1.30
CA LEU A 45 0.07 17.87 -0.15
C LEU A 45 1.48 18.26 -0.63
N ASN A 46 2.24 19.00 0.17
CA ASN A 46 3.58 19.47 -0.16
C ASN A 46 4.66 18.78 0.69
N SER A 47 4.33 17.64 1.30
CA SER A 47 5.21 16.83 2.13
C SER A 47 5.06 15.36 1.79
N LEU A 48 6.18 14.63 1.77
CA LEU A 48 6.15 13.18 1.63
C LEU A 48 5.67 12.51 2.91
N GLU A 49 5.09 11.33 2.76
CA GLU A 49 4.74 10.46 3.87
C GLU A 49 6.00 9.99 4.63
N PRO A 50 5.93 9.80 5.96
CA PRO A 50 7.07 9.27 6.72
C PRO A 50 7.62 7.94 6.18
N SER A 51 6.76 7.08 5.63
CA SER A 51 7.11 5.84 4.94
C SER A 51 7.99 6.10 3.71
N SER A 52 7.57 7.00 2.82
CA SER A 52 8.31 7.43 1.63
C SER A 52 9.66 8.02 1.99
N VAL A 53 9.72 8.86 3.04
CA VAL A 53 10.98 9.42 3.55
C VAL A 53 11.93 8.31 4.03
N GLN A 54 11.42 7.28 4.70
CA GLN A 54 12.23 6.17 5.18
C GLN A 54 12.80 5.33 4.02
N VAL A 55 12.00 5.11 2.96
CA VAL A 55 12.47 4.46 1.72
C VAL A 55 13.63 5.24 1.11
N LEU A 56 13.50 6.56 0.97
CA LEU A 56 14.54 7.41 0.39
C LEU A 56 15.85 7.41 1.18
N LYS A 57 15.78 7.36 2.51
CA LYS A 57 16.98 7.28 3.37
C LYS A 57 17.77 5.99 3.20
N GLN A 58 17.11 4.92 2.77
CA GLN A 58 17.71 3.59 2.62
C GLN A 58 18.15 3.29 1.19
N LEU A 59 17.65 4.08 0.23
CA LEU A 59 18.00 3.98 -1.18
C LEU A 59 19.45 4.41 -1.43
N LYS A 60 20.31 3.43 -1.73
CA LYS A 60 21.75 3.66 -1.94
C LYS A 60 22.06 3.94 -3.41
N GLY A 61 22.76 5.04 -3.66
CA GLY A 61 23.19 5.43 -5.01
C GLY A 61 22.19 6.33 -5.73
N PRO A 62 22.59 6.88 -6.89
CA PRO A 62 21.82 7.87 -7.61
C PRO A 62 20.56 7.28 -8.25
N VAL A 63 19.55 8.12 -8.43
CA VAL A 63 18.32 7.79 -9.16
C VAL A 63 18.22 8.76 -10.32
N ASN A 64 18.04 8.26 -11.54
CA ASN A 64 17.78 9.11 -12.69
C ASN A 64 16.30 9.01 -13.06
N ILE A 65 15.64 10.15 -13.16
CA ILE A 65 14.25 10.26 -13.61
C ILE A 65 14.27 11.02 -14.93
N ILE A 66 13.97 10.32 -16.02
CA ILE A 66 13.92 10.85 -17.37
C ILE A 66 12.46 11.02 -17.75
N VAL A 67 12.04 12.26 -17.98
CA VAL A 67 10.66 12.62 -18.27
C VAL A 67 10.54 12.98 -19.74
N TYR A 68 9.69 12.26 -20.46
CA TYR A 68 9.40 12.50 -21.87
C TYR A 68 8.14 13.36 -21.96
N ALA A 69 8.34 14.67 -22.04
CA ALA A 69 7.24 15.64 -22.03
C ALA A 69 7.53 16.83 -22.94
N THR A 70 6.55 17.24 -23.73
CA THR A 70 6.58 18.47 -24.53
C THR A 70 6.60 19.73 -23.64
N GLU A 71 7.09 20.85 -24.16
CA GLU A 71 7.17 22.13 -23.43
C GLU A 71 5.80 22.76 -23.14
N GLN A 72 4.83 22.56 -24.02
CA GLN A 72 3.47 23.05 -23.86
C GLN A 72 2.48 21.97 -24.28
N ASP A 73 1.78 21.39 -23.31
CA ASP A 73 0.67 20.49 -23.61
C ASP A 73 -0.64 21.32 -23.73
N PRO A 74 -1.37 21.24 -24.85
CA PRO A 74 -2.62 21.98 -25.05
C PRO A 74 -3.72 21.67 -24.02
N ARG A 75 -3.65 20.54 -23.31
CA ARG A 75 -4.68 20.08 -22.35
C ARG A 75 -4.27 20.23 -20.89
N LEU A 76 -2.98 20.09 -20.57
CA LEU A 76 -2.48 20.00 -19.18
C LEU A 76 -1.60 21.19 -18.77
N GLY A 77 -1.29 22.11 -19.69
CA GLY A 77 -0.40 23.24 -19.42
C GLY A 77 1.07 22.80 -19.31
N ASP A 78 1.83 23.41 -18.40
CA ASP A 78 3.25 23.10 -18.18
C ASP A 78 3.41 21.84 -17.32
N ILE A 79 3.24 20.67 -17.95
CA ILE A 79 3.41 19.37 -17.29
C ILE A 79 4.81 19.20 -16.71
N ARG A 80 5.84 19.81 -17.34
CA ARG A 80 7.21 19.79 -16.83
C ARG A 80 7.32 20.48 -15.48
N LYS A 81 6.60 21.59 -15.27
CA LYS A 81 6.53 22.26 -13.97
C LYS A 81 5.88 21.37 -12.91
N VAL A 82 4.75 20.73 -13.22
CA VAL A 82 4.05 19.84 -12.26
C VAL A 82 4.96 18.70 -11.82
N ILE A 83 5.64 18.04 -12.76
CA ILE A 83 6.57 16.95 -12.47
C ILE A 83 7.78 17.45 -11.69
N ARG A 84 8.34 18.62 -12.05
CA ARG A 84 9.46 19.23 -11.34
C ARG A 84 9.10 19.54 -9.89
N ASP A 85 7.95 20.16 -9.66
CA ASP A 85 7.47 20.51 -8.32
C ASP A 85 7.27 19.25 -7.48
N PHE A 86 6.71 18.19 -8.08
CA PHE A 86 6.52 16.90 -7.42
C PHE A 86 7.84 16.19 -7.09
N VAL A 87 8.76 16.05 -8.05
CA VAL A 87 10.07 15.40 -7.83
C VAL A 87 10.94 16.21 -6.87
N SER A 88 10.76 17.53 -6.80
CA SER A 88 11.46 18.37 -5.82
C SER A 88 11.18 17.95 -4.38
N LEU A 89 9.99 17.39 -4.09
CA LEU A 89 9.65 16.86 -2.77
C LEU A 89 10.58 15.71 -2.37
N TYR A 90 10.96 14.86 -3.33
CA TYR A 90 11.89 13.75 -3.14
C TYR A 90 13.34 14.23 -3.04
N GLN A 91 13.73 15.20 -3.88
CA GLN A 91 15.07 15.79 -3.87
C GLN A 91 15.44 16.46 -2.53
N ARG A 92 14.44 16.90 -1.75
CA ARG A 92 14.64 17.43 -0.38
C ARG A 92 15.22 16.39 0.59
N TYR A 93 14.87 15.12 0.43
CA TYR A 93 15.33 14.03 1.30
C TYR A 93 16.49 13.26 0.69
N LYS A 94 16.61 13.25 -0.63
CA LYS A 94 17.63 12.54 -1.37
C LYS A 94 18.14 13.41 -2.53
N SER A 95 19.28 14.07 -2.32
CA SER A 95 19.84 15.04 -3.28
C SER A 95 20.42 14.42 -4.54
N ASP A 96 20.70 13.11 -4.56
CA ASP A 96 21.20 12.34 -5.70
C ASP A 96 20.07 11.78 -6.60
N ILE A 97 18.93 12.47 -6.64
CA ILE A 97 17.87 12.26 -7.64
C ILE A 97 18.06 13.27 -8.78
N ASN A 98 18.42 12.77 -9.95
CA ASN A 98 18.61 13.57 -11.16
C ASN A 98 17.30 13.59 -11.97
N LEU A 99 16.80 14.77 -12.29
CA LEU A 99 15.61 14.96 -13.13
C LEU A 99 16.02 15.53 -14.48
N THR A 100 15.74 14.80 -15.56
CA THR A 100 16.02 15.23 -16.94
C THR A 100 14.73 15.24 -17.75
N PHE A 101 14.51 16.30 -18.51
CA PHE A 101 13.39 16.39 -19.44
C PHE A 101 13.90 16.17 -20.86
N ILE A 102 13.25 15.26 -21.59
CA ILE A 102 13.46 15.04 -23.02
C ILE A 102 12.17 15.44 -23.73
N ASP A 103 12.31 16.23 -24.78
CA ASP A 103 11.18 16.61 -25.63
C ASP A 103 10.98 15.53 -26.71
N PRO A 104 9.86 14.79 -26.72
CA PRO A 104 9.61 13.75 -27.71
C PRO A 104 9.64 14.26 -29.15
N GLU A 105 9.28 15.53 -29.38
CA GLU A 105 9.23 16.13 -30.71
C GLU A 105 10.62 16.58 -31.19
N LYS A 106 11.48 17.04 -30.27
CA LYS A 106 12.84 17.49 -30.62
C LYS A 106 13.84 16.32 -30.67
N GLU A 107 13.60 15.26 -29.89
CA GLU A 107 14.51 14.10 -29.78
C GLU A 107 13.77 12.75 -30.01
N PRO A 108 13.26 12.50 -31.23
CA PRO A 108 12.47 11.30 -31.53
C PRO A 108 13.28 9.99 -31.45
N GLU A 109 14.58 10.05 -31.77
CA GLU A 109 15.50 8.90 -31.68
C GLU A 109 15.57 8.33 -30.27
N LYS A 110 15.81 9.18 -29.26
CA LYS A 110 15.88 8.77 -27.84
C LYS A 110 14.54 8.29 -27.30
N THR A 111 13.45 8.89 -27.78
CA THR A 111 12.09 8.54 -27.37
C THR A 111 11.70 7.15 -27.89
N ARG A 112 12.03 6.85 -29.16
CA ARG A 112 11.79 5.53 -29.75
C ARG A 112 12.67 4.45 -29.13
N ALA A 113 13.94 4.76 -28.87
CA ALA A 113 14.86 3.83 -28.21
C ALA A 113 14.40 3.44 -26.79
N ALA A 114 13.79 4.39 -26.07
CA ALA A 114 13.19 4.13 -24.76
C ALA A 114 11.78 3.50 -24.84
N GLY A 115 11.17 3.34 -26.01
CA GLY A 115 9.85 2.70 -26.14
C GLY A 115 8.66 3.51 -25.60
N ILE A 116 8.80 4.83 -25.53
CA ILE A 116 7.79 5.74 -24.95
C ILE A 116 6.54 5.81 -25.83
N GLN A 117 5.37 5.72 -25.20
CA GLN A 117 4.08 5.69 -25.90
C GLN A 117 3.21 6.91 -25.58
N LEU A 118 3.42 7.56 -24.44
CA LEU A 118 2.56 8.64 -23.94
C LEU A 118 3.35 9.91 -23.64
N ASN A 119 2.75 11.07 -23.88
CA ASN A 119 3.30 12.36 -23.43
C ASN A 119 3.19 12.47 -21.90
N GLY A 120 4.29 12.81 -21.24
CA GLY A 120 4.38 12.85 -19.77
C GLY A 120 4.82 11.53 -19.12
N GLU A 121 5.20 10.53 -19.91
CA GLU A 121 5.75 9.27 -19.41
C GLU A 121 7.15 9.47 -18.81
N MET A 122 7.43 8.80 -17.70
CA MET A 122 8.69 8.91 -16.97
C MET A 122 9.39 7.55 -16.92
N VAL A 123 10.69 7.54 -17.20
CA VAL A 123 11.55 6.37 -17.01
C VAL A 123 12.41 6.62 -15.78
N ILE A 124 12.29 5.74 -14.79
CA ILE A 124 13.07 5.81 -13.56
C ILE A 124 14.14 4.76 -13.63
N GLU A 125 15.40 5.19 -13.49
CA GLU A 125 16.55 4.32 -13.49
C GLU A 125 17.25 4.33 -12.14
N HIS A 126 17.56 3.15 -11.63
CA HIS A 126 18.34 2.99 -10.42
C HIS A 126 19.06 1.64 -10.42
N ALA A 127 20.33 1.64 -10.02
CA ALA A 127 21.17 0.44 -9.92
C ALA A 127 21.18 -0.46 -11.19
N GLY A 128 21.14 0.15 -12.39
CA GLY A 128 21.14 -0.57 -13.67
C GLY A 128 19.80 -1.16 -14.10
N ARG A 129 18.72 -0.87 -13.38
CA ARG A 129 17.34 -1.25 -13.72
C ARG A 129 16.52 -0.01 -14.06
N SER A 130 15.52 -0.17 -14.91
CA SER A 130 14.60 0.89 -15.29
C SER A 130 13.13 0.44 -15.20
N GLU A 131 12.24 1.37 -14.86
CA GLU A 131 10.80 1.15 -14.89
C GLU A 131 10.06 2.38 -15.45
N HIS A 132 8.97 2.12 -16.16
CA HIS A 132 8.14 3.14 -16.82
C HIS A 132 6.96 3.53 -15.96
N LEU A 133 6.75 4.83 -15.78
CA LEU A 133 5.60 5.41 -15.11
C LEU A 133 4.81 6.33 -16.03
N THR A 134 3.53 6.05 -16.16
CA THR A 134 2.57 6.87 -16.91
C THR A 134 1.75 7.79 -16.01
N GLN A 135 1.81 7.58 -14.68
CA GLN A 135 1.04 8.34 -13.70
C GLN A 135 1.95 8.95 -12.65
N LEU A 136 1.68 10.22 -12.31
CA LEU A 136 2.39 10.96 -11.29
C LEU A 136 1.67 10.83 -9.95
N ASN A 137 2.11 9.89 -9.11
CA ASN A 137 1.57 9.65 -7.76
C ASN A 137 2.69 9.22 -6.81
N GLU A 138 2.65 9.69 -5.56
CA GLU A 138 3.62 9.33 -4.52
C GLU A 138 3.69 7.83 -4.27
N SER A 139 2.53 7.15 -4.20
CA SER A 139 2.49 5.71 -3.97
C SER A 139 3.16 4.92 -5.10
N ILE A 140 2.91 5.36 -6.35
CA ILE A 140 3.50 4.74 -7.54
C ILE A 140 5.00 5.01 -7.59
N LEU A 141 5.44 6.25 -7.44
CA LEU A 141 6.86 6.62 -7.51
C LEU A 141 7.66 5.97 -6.37
N THR A 142 7.20 6.07 -5.13
CA THR A 142 7.87 5.47 -3.97
C THR A 142 7.92 3.94 -4.08
N GLY A 143 6.82 3.31 -4.48
CA GLY A 143 6.79 1.86 -4.72
C GLY A 143 7.76 1.43 -5.82
N THR A 144 7.89 2.22 -6.88
CA THR A 144 8.83 1.96 -7.99
C THR A 144 10.28 2.08 -7.54
N LEU A 145 10.61 3.14 -6.80
CA LEU A 145 11.95 3.30 -6.22
C LEU A 145 12.30 2.14 -5.29
N LEU A 146 11.34 1.67 -4.49
CA LEU A 146 11.56 0.54 -3.61
C LEU A 146 11.81 -0.75 -4.41
N ARG A 147 11.04 -1.04 -5.46
CA ARG A 147 11.28 -2.17 -6.37
C ARG A 147 12.67 -2.12 -7.01
N LEU A 148 13.06 -0.96 -7.53
CA LEU A 148 14.36 -0.80 -8.18
C LEU A 148 15.52 -0.92 -7.17
N ALA A 149 15.31 -0.53 -5.90
CA ALA A 149 16.29 -0.65 -4.82
C ALA A 149 16.61 -2.09 -4.43
N HIS A 150 15.62 -2.99 -4.53
CA HIS A 150 15.76 -4.36 -4.08
C HIS A 150 16.55 -5.19 -5.10
N SER A 151 17.77 -5.59 -4.73
CA SER A 151 18.70 -6.30 -5.61
C SER A 151 18.31 -7.74 -5.93
N ARG A 152 17.40 -8.36 -5.16
CA ARG A 152 16.95 -9.75 -5.36
C ARG A 152 15.62 -9.75 -6.09
N GLU A 153 15.57 -10.39 -7.26
CA GLU A 153 14.30 -10.83 -7.84
C GLU A 153 13.67 -11.80 -6.83
N GLN A 154 12.63 -11.37 -6.12
CA GLN A 154 11.95 -12.22 -5.15
C GLN A 154 11.14 -13.26 -5.93
N LEU A 155 11.57 -14.51 -5.88
CA LEU A 155 10.91 -15.62 -6.57
C LEU A 155 9.83 -16.20 -5.65
N VAL A 156 8.57 -15.96 -6.00
CA VAL A 156 7.40 -16.58 -5.38
C VAL A 156 7.08 -17.83 -6.18
N MET A 157 7.31 -19.01 -5.59
CA MET A 157 6.91 -20.26 -6.21
C MET A 157 5.54 -20.68 -5.72
N TYR A 158 4.73 -21.35 -6.54
CA TYR A 158 3.48 -21.97 -6.11
C TYR A 158 3.46 -23.44 -6.50
N LEU A 159 2.86 -24.27 -5.64
CA LEU A 159 2.71 -25.70 -5.90
C LEU A 159 1.77 -25.93 -7.10
N ASP A 160 2.15 -26.84 -7.99
CA ASP A 160 1.39 -27.27 -9.17
C ASP A 160 1.59 -28.77 -9.41
N GLY A 161 0.61 -29.43 -10.01
CA GLY A 161 0.66 -30.86 -10.35
C GLY A 161 -0.53 -31.69 -9.85
N HIS A 162 -1.29 -31.19 -8.88
CA HIS A 162 -2.43 -31.87 -8.25
C HIS A 162 -3.73 -31.08 -8.35
N GLY A 163 -3.83 -30.13 -9.28
CA GLY A 163 -5.03 -29.32 -9.52
C GLY A 163 -5.13 -28.07 -8.64
N GLU A 164 -4.01 -27.65 -8.06
CA GLU A 164 -3.87 -26.40 -7.31
C GLU A 164 -4.28 -25.19 -8.15
N ARG A 165 -4.73 -24.15 -7.45
CA ARG A 165 -5.03 -22.86 -8.07
C ARG A 165 -3.72 -22.17 -8.46
N LYS A 166 -3.65 -21.67 -9.68
CA LYS A 166 -2.40 -21.12 -10.25
C LYS A 166 -2.27 -19.62 -9.98
N LEU A 167 -1.09 -19.17 -9.57
CA LEU A 167 -0.81 -17.74 -9.34
C LEU A 167 -0.61 -16.94 -10.63
N ASP A 168 -0.56 -17.61 -11.78
CA ASP A 168 -0.52 -17.00 -13.11
C ASP A 168 -1.70 -17.45 -14.00
N GLY A 169 -2.61 -18.25 -13.45
CA GLY A 169 -3.76 -18.78 -14.16
C GLY A 169 -4.91 -17.78 -14.32
N ILE A 170 -5.68 -17.95 -15.39
CA ILE A 170 -6.77 -17.04 -15.76
C ILE A 170 -8.15 -17.61 -15.42
N ALA A 171 -8.25 -18.86 -14.97
CA ALA A 171 -9.55 -19.46 -14.64
C ALA A 171 -10.17 -18.77 -13.42
N ASN A 172 -11.49 -18.86 -13.26
CA ASN A 172 -12.17 -18.19 -12.14
C ASN A 172 -11.68 -18.64 -10.76
N TYR A 173 -11.24 -19.91 -10.65
CA TYR A 173 -10.70 -20.48 -9.42
C TYR A 173 -9.20 -20.20 -9.23
N ASP A 174 -8.48 -19.75 -10.27
CA ASP A 174 -7.05 -19.39 -10.18
C ASP A 174 -6.84 -18.06 -9.46
N LEU A 175 -5.59 -17.71 -9.16
CA LEU A 175 -5.21 -16.48 -8.44
C LEU A 175 -4.49 -15.46 -9.36
N GLY A 176 -4.44 -15.69 -10.67
CA GLY A 176 -3.60 -14.90 -11.57
C GLY A 176 -3.99 -13.44 -11.74
N SER A 177 -5.27 -13.06 -11.68
CA SER A 177 -5.70 -11.66 -11.80
C SER A 177 -7.02 -11.39 -11.06
N PRO A 178 -7.07 -10.42 -10.14
CA PRO A 178 -6.11 -9.32 -9.95
C PRO A 178 -4.86 -9.60 -9.11
N PHE A 179 -4.84 -10.68 -8.30
CA PHE A 179 -3.80 -10.89 -7.29
C PHE A 179 -2.40 -11.16 -7.89
N GLY A 180 -2.23 -12.22 -8.69
CA GLY A 180 -0.94 -12.55 -9.31
C GLY A 180 -0.39 -11.43 -10.20
N ALA A 181 -1.27 -10.73 -10.92
CA ALA A 181 -0.92 -9.56 -11.71
C ALA A 181 -0.41 -8.40 -10.83
N LYS A 182 -1.00 -8.19 -9.65
CA LYS A 182 -0.52 -7.18 -8.68
C LYS A 182 0.83 -7.57 -8.10
N LEU A 183 1.07 -8.85 -7.80
CA LEU A 183 2.39 -9.33 -7.37
C LEU A 183 3.46 -9.10 -8.44
N LYS A 184 3.19 -9.43 -9.71
CA LYS A 184 4.11 -9.15 -10.82
C LYS A 184 4.41 -7.65 -10.97
N ARG A 185 3.40 -6.79 -10.85
CA ARG A 185 3.58 -5.32 -10.83
C ARG A 185 4.38 -4.84 -9.61
N ASN A 186 4.31 -5.57 -8.50
CA ASN A 186 5.11 -5.30 -7.30
C ASN A 186 6.55 -5.84 -7.41
N GLY A 187 6.96 -6.41 -8.55
CA GLY A 187 8.33 -6.86 -8.80
C GLY A 187 8.61 -8.32 -8.43
N PHE A 188 7.59 -9.07 -8.00
CA PHE A 188 7.74 -10.50 -7.74
C PHE A 188 7.80 -11.29 -9.05
N ARG A 189 8.75 -12.23 -9.13
CA ARG A 189 8.73 -13.26 -10.16
C ARG A 189 7.91 -14.43 -9.66
N ILE A 190 6.97 -14.90 -10.47
CA ILE A 190 6.09 -16.03 -10.14
C ILE A 190 6.50 -17.22 -11.00
N ALA A 191 6.65 -18.40 -10.38
CA ALA A 191 6.92 -19.66 -11.08
C ALA A 191 6.17 -20.83 -10.44
N SER A 192 5.77 -21.82 -11.24
CA SER A 192 5.21 -23.06 -10.72
C SER A 192 6.31 -23.99 -10.21
N LEU A 193 5.96 -24.82 -9.23
CA LEU A 193 6.79 -25.90 -8.69
C LEU A 193 5.98 -27.18 -8.64
N ASN A 194 6.42 -28.19 -9.38
CA ASN A 194 5.86 -29.53 -9.31
C ASN A 194 6.82 -30.45 -8.53
N LEU A 195 6.41 -30.85 -7.32
CA LEU A 195 7.23 -31.67 -6.41
C LEU A 195 7.33 -33.14 -6.80
N ALA A 196 6.47 -33.64 -7.69
CA ALA A 196 6.62 -34.97 -8.26
C ALA A 196 7.82 -35.04 -9.22
N LEU A 197 8.19 -33.89 -9.83
CA LEU A 197 9.30 -33.78 -10.77
C LEU A 197 10.56 -33.14 -10.15
N ALA A 198 10.39 -32.14 -9.30
CA ALA A 198 11.49 -31.45 -8.64
C ALA A 198 12.11 -32.32 -7.53
N GLN A 199 13.43 -32.23 -7.33
CA GLN A 199 14.09 -32.94 -6.23
C GLN A 199 13.72 -32.33 -4.87
N GLU A 200 13.74 -31.00 -4.79
CA GLU A 200 13.43 -30.19 -3.59
C GLU A 200 12.81 -28.86 -4.01
N VAL A 201 12.33 -28.08 -3.03
CA VAL A 201 12.02 -26.65 -3.24
C VAL A 201 13.35 -25.90 -3.47
N PRO A 202 13.51 -25.14 -4.56
CA PRO A 202 14.76 -24.43 -4.86
C PRO A 202 15.17 -23.40 -3.79
N ASP A 203 16.46 -23.36 -3.44
CA ASP A 203 17.02 -22.42 -2.43
C ASP A 203 16.88 -20.93 -2.81
N ASN A 204 16.69 -20.63 -4.09
CA ASN A 204 16.47 -19.27 -4.59
C ASN A 204 15.00 -18.84 -4.52
N ALA A 205 14.09 -19.70 -4.09
CA ALA A 205 12.71 -19.33 -3.80
C ALA A 205 12.66 -18.48 -2.52
N SER A 206 12.08 -17.29 -2.63
CA SER A 206 11.86 -16.41 -1.47
C SER A 206 10.74 -16.92 -0.57
N MET A 207 9.74 -17.57 -1.17
CA MET A 207 8.66 -18.26 -0.49
C MET A 207 8.00 -19.30 -1.40
N LEU A 208 7.27 -20.21 -0.78
CA LEU A 208 6.36 -21.13 -1.44
C LEU A 208 4.91 -20.74 -1.12
N VAL A 209 4.04 -20.83 -2.12
CA VAL A 209 2.59 -20.68 -1.98
C VAL A 209 1.94 -22.04 -2.22
N ILE A 210 1.29 -22.56 -1.19
CA ILE A 210 0.51 -23.80 -1.30
C ILE A 210 -0.95 -23.38 -1.34
N THR A 211 -1.62 -23.69 -2.44
CA THR A 211 -3.08 -23.62 -2.50
C THR A 211 -3.64 -25.03 -2.40
N GLN A 212 -4.91 -25.17 -2.02
CA GLN A 212 -5.54 -26.47 -1.82
C GLN A 212 -5.36 -27.40 -3.03
N PRO A 213 -4.61 -28.53 -2.89
CA PRO A 213 -4.56 -29.58 -3.90
C PRO A 213 -5.95 -30.17 -4.13
N GLN A 214 -6.15 -30.82 -5.28
CA GLN A 214 -7.39 -31.58 -5.57
C GLN A 214 -7.15 -33.09 -5.58
N LEU A 215 -5.89 -33.50 -5.47
CA LEU A 215 -5.43 -34.88 -5.37
C LEU A 215 -4.42 -34.98 -4.23
N ASP A 216 -4.36 -36.15 -3.60
CA ASP A 216 -3.44 -36.39 -2.49
C ASP A 216 -1.98 -36.32 -2.95
N LEU A 217 -1.17 -35.54 -2.24
CA LEU A 217 0.27 -35.52 -2.45
C LEU A 217 0.88 -36.86 -2.02
N MET A 218 1.89 -37.32 -2.76
CA MET A 218 2.63 -38.51 -2.35
C MET A 218 3.46 -38.23 -1.09
N PRO A 219 3.70 -39.23 -0.22
CA PRO A 219 4.48 -39.05 1.00
C PRO A 219 5.87 -38.41 0.76
N GLY A 220 6.53 -38.79 -0.33
CA GLY A 220 7.83 -38.22 -0.70
C GLY A 220 7.79 -36.75 -1.12
N GLU A 221 6.64 -36.23 -1.57
CA GLU A 221 6.43 -34.80 -1.85
C GLU A 221 6.19 -34.03 -0.56
N VAL A 222 5.38 -34.59 0.34
CA VAL A 222 5.17 -34.02 1.68
C VAL A 222 6.48 -33.94 2.45
N ASP A 223 7.35 -34.95 2.35
CA ASP A 223 8.68 -34.92 2.98
C ASP A 223 9.56 -33.77 2.44
N LYS A 224 9.44 -33.39 1.16
CA LYS A 224 10.13 -32.22 0.59
C LYS A 224 9.60 -30.91 1.17
N LEU A 225 8.27 -30.79 1.33
CA LEU A 225 7.64 -29.63 1.98
C LEU A 225 8.08 -29.49 3.43
N LEU A 226 8.12 -30.60 4.17
CA LEU A 226 8.59 -30.62 5.55
C LEU A 226 10.05 -30.17 5.63
N ARG A 227 10.93 -30.70 4.77
CA ARG A 227 12.33 -30.24 4.70
C ARG A 227 12.43 -28.74 4.39
N TYR A 228 11.65 -28.22 3.46
CA TYR A 228 11.65 -26.78 3.15
C TYR A 228 11.28 -25.93 4.39
N VAL A 229 10.27 -26.34 5.15
CA VAL A 229 9.88 -25.67 6.40
C VAL A 229 10.96 -25.81 7.48
N GLU A 230 11.60 -26.98 7.61
CA GLU A 230 12.69 -27.18 8.59
C GLU A 230 13.89 -26.29 8.32
N HIS A 231 14.25 -26.05 7.06
CA HIS A 231 15.36 -25.18 6.68
C HIS A 231 15.00 -23.68 6.70
N GLY A 232 13.89 -23.29 7.35
CA GLY A 232 13.52 -21.89 7.52
C GLY A 232 12.78 -21.27 6.32
N GLY A 233 12.25 -22.08 5.40
CA GLY A 233 11.52 -21.60 4.23
C GLY A 233 10.22 -20.87 4.58
N ASN A 234 9.96 -19.73 3.92
CA ASN A 234 8.73 -18.97 4.11
C ASN A 234 7.56 -19.57 3.32
N LEU A 235 6.37 -19.57 3.91
CA LEU A 235 5.20 -20.25 3.35
C LEU A 235 3.93 -19.37 3.42
N LEU A 236 3.22 -19.25 2.30
CA LEU A 236 1.81 -18.84 2.28
C LEU A 236 0.98 -20.09 2.02
N TRP A 237 0.23 -20.54 3.01
CA TRP A 237 -0.64 -21.71 2.88
C TRP A 237 -2.11 -21.30 2.86
N LEU A 238 -2.74 -21.46 1.70
CA LEU A 238 -4.15 -21.23 1.49
C LEU A 238 -4.88 -22.57 1.59
N VAL A 239 -5.48 -22.82 2.75
CA VAL A 239 -6.07 -24.10 3.13
C VAL A 239 -7.59 -24.00 3.14
N ASP A 240 -8.25 -24.77 2.29
CA ASP A 240 -9.71 -24.86 2.28
C ASP A 240 -10.18 -25.88 3.33
N ALA A 241 -11.50 -25.96 3.56
CA ALA A 241 -12.08 -26.71 4.67
C ALA A 241 -11.67 -28.19 4.71
N GLU A 242 -12.04 -29.02 3.74
CA GLU A 242 -11.65 -30.44 3.69
C GLU A 242 -11.76 -30.96 2.25
N PRO A 243 -11.00 -32.00 1.87
CA PRO A 243 -9.92 -32.66 2.63
C PRO A 243 -8.55 -31.96 2.47
N LEU A 244 -7.55 -32.32 3.30
CA LEU A 244 -6.21 -31.70 3.27
C LEU A 244 -5.24 -32.29 2.24
N HIS A 245 -5.59 -33.41 1.61
CA HIS A 245 -4.84 -34.00 0.50
C HIS A 245 -3.36 -34.34 0.81
N GLY A 246 -3.09 -34.92 1.98
CA GLY A 246 -1.75 -35.33 2.39
C GLY A 246 -0.96 -34.28 3.17
N LEU A 247 -1.53 -33.09 3.35
CA LEU A 247 -0.91 -31.99 4.10
C LEU A 247 -1.13 -32.07 5.62
N GLU A 248 -1.69 -33.16 6.15
CA GLU A 248 -1.89 -33.38 7.58
C GLU A 248 -0.57 -33.29 8.36
N ARG A 249 0.49 -33.94 7.85
CA ARG A 249 1.83 -33.89 8.48
C ARG A 249 2.42 -32.48 8.46
N LEU A 250 2.07 -31.65 7.47
CA LEU A 250 2.48 -30.26 7.43
C LEU A 250 1.74 -29.45 8.50
N ALA A 251 0.43 -29.65 8.67
CA ALA A 251 -0.33 -29.01 9.76
C ALA A 251 0.25 -29.38 11.13
N GLU A 252 0.50 -30.67 11.37
CA GLU A 252 1.11 -31.16 12.62
C GLU A 252 2.47 -30.51 12.88
N ARG A 253 3.32 -30.38 11.85
CA ARG A 253 4.64 -29.75 11.98
C ARG A 253 4.58 -28.27 12.34
N LEU A 254 3.55 -27.58 11.85
CA LEU A 254 3.30 -26.17 12.13
C LEU A 254 2.54 -25.96 13.45
N ASP A 255 2.29 -27.01 14.22
CA ASP A 255 1.46 -26.99 15.44
C ASP A 255 0.04 -26.45 15.19
N LEU A 256 -0.50 -26.70 13.99
CA LEU A 256 -1.82 -26.21 13.59
C LEU A 256 -2.88 -27.28 13.83
N LEU A 257 -3.95 -26.85 14.48
CA LEU A 257 -5.19 -27.60 14.60
C LEU A 257 -6.16 -27.03 13.57
N LEU A 258 -6.62 -27.86 12.65
CA LEU A 258 -7.51 -27.46 11.58
C LEU A 258 -8.88 -28.15 11.78
N PRO A 259 -9.79 -27.58 12.59
CA PRO A 259 -11.10 -28.16 12.83
C PRO A 259 -11.85 -28.45 11.52
N PRO A 260 -12.63 -29.54 11.45
CA PRO A 260 -13.45 -29.86 10.30
C PRO A 260 -14.64 -28.89 10.19
N GLY A 261 -15.08 -28.62 8.96
CA GLY A 261 -16.20 -27.73 8.66
C GLY A 261 -15.81 -26.30 8.27
N ILE A 262 -16.83 -25.46 8.08
CA ILE A 262 -16.72 -24.08 7.62
C ILE A 262 -17.32 -23.11 8.65
N VAL A 263 -16.84 -21.87 8.61
CA VAL A 263 -17.37 -20.75 9.37
C VAL A 263 -18.63 -20.22 8.69
N ILE A 264 -19.72 -20.19 9.44
CA ILE A 264 -21.02 -19.65 9.06
C ILE A 264 -21.17 -18.28 9.69
N ASP A 265 -21.31 -17.23 8.86
CA ASP A 265 -21.53 -15.85 9.27
C ASP A 265 -22.90 -15.34 8.81
N PRO A 266 -23.91 -15.33 9.68
CA PRO A 266 -25.23 -14.78 9.34
C PRO A 266 -25.19 -13.29 8.96
N SER A 267 -24.18 -12.53 9.40
CA SER A 267 -24.06 -11.11 9.09
C SER A 267 -23.74 -10.86 7.62
N ALA A 268 -23.19 -11.85 6.90
CA ALA A 268 -22.94 -11.75 5.47
C ALA A 268 -24.23 -11.53 4.66
N ALA A 269 -25.37 -12.02 5.15
CA ALA A 269 -26.67 -11.80 4.53
C ALA A 269 -27.08 -10.31 4.54
N GLU A 270 -26.60 -9.52 5.50
CA GLU A 270 -26.83 -8.07 5.55
C GLU A 270 -26.12 -7.35 4.38
N MET A 271 -25.09 -7.97 3.79
CA MET A 271 -24.36 -7.49 2.61
C MET A 271 -24.78 -8.21 1.31
N ASN A 272 -25.93 -8.89 1.30
CA ASN A 272 -26.39 -9.73 0.18
C ASN A 272 -25.42 -10.86 -0.22
N ALA A 273 -24.60 -11.34 0.73
CA ALA A 273 -23.72 -12.48 0.54
C ALA A 273 -24.27 -13.75 1.23
N PRO A 274 -23.94 -14.96 0.74
CA PRO A 274 -24.29 -16.20 1.44
C PRO A 274 -23.70 -16.24 2.85
N ALA A 275 -24.41 -16.87 3.80
CA ALA A 275 -23.91 -17.05 5.16
C ALA A 275 -22.65 -17.96 5.25
N THR A 276 -22.28 -18.64 4.16
CA THR A 276 -21.02 -19.39 4.05
C THR A 276 -19.82 -18.49 3.72
N TRP A 277 -20.04 -17.18 3.53
CA TRP A 277 -18.97 -16.20 3.37
C TRP A 277 -18.68 -15.57 4.72
N SER A 278 -17.47 -15.77 5.21
CA SER A 278 -17.01 -15.11 6.43
C SER A 278 -16.49 -13.72 6.10
N LEU A 279 -16.98 -12.71 6.82
CA LEU A 279 -16.53 -11.34 6.64
C LEU A 279 -15.45 -11.01 7.67
N GLY A 280 -14.24 -10.72 7.19
CA GLY A 280 -13.19 -10.11 7.98
C GLY A 280 -13.45 -8.61 8.11
N ALA A 281 -13.59 -8.15 9.34
CA ALA A 281 -13.74 -6.72 9.67
C ALA A 281 -12.95 -6.33 10.93
N ALA A 282 -12.44 -7.31 11.68
CA ALA A 282 -11.58 -7.13 12.82
C ALA A 282 -10.20 -7.71 12.50
N TYR A 283 -9.19 -6.85 12.54
CA TYR A 283 -7.81 -7.21 12.25
C TYR A 283 -6.97 -6.91 13.49
N PRO A 284 -6.53 -7.93 14.24
CA PRO A 284 -5.63 -7.71 15.35
C PRO A 284 -4.33 -7.02 14.91
N PRO A 285 -3.64 -6.28 15.80
CA PRO A 285 -2.42 -5.57 15.46
C PRO A 285 -1.32 -6.53 14.98
N HIS A 286 -0.96 -6.43 13.71
CA HIS A 286 0.15 -7.17 13.11
C HIS A 286 0.77 -6.35 11.96
N ALA A 287 1.98 -6.65 11.53
CA ALA A 287 2.63 -5.93 10.43
C ALA A 287 1.81 -6.02 9.11
N VAL A 288 1.23 -7.19 8.82
CA VAL A 288 0.36 -7.45 7.66
C VAL A 288 -0.91 -6.60 7.65
N THR A 289 -1.49 -6.36 8.83
CA THR A 289 -2.79 -5.69 9.01
C THR A 289 -2.66 -4.25 9.47
N ARG A 290 -1.44 -3.72 9.59
CA ARG A 290 -1.19 -2.34 10.02
C ARG A 290 -1.86 -1.37 9.04
N ASN A 291 -2.72 -0.49 9.58
CA ASN A 291 -3.52 0.46 8.80
C ASN A 291 -4.47 -0.19 7.77
N PHE A 292 -4.77 -1.48 7.91
CA PHE A 292 -5.73 -2.16 7.06
C PHE A 292 -7.14 -2.00 7.62
N ASN A 293 -8.05 -1.39 6.84
CA ASN A 293 -9.40 -1.04 7.28
C ASN A 293 -10.50 -1.41 6.26
N LEU A 294 -10.16 -2.22 5.26
CA LEU A 294 -11.10 -2.70 4.26
C LEU A 294 -11.72 -4.02 4.73
N ILE A 295 -13.01 -4.21 4.47
CA ILE A 295 -13.67 -5.49 4.71
C ILE A 295 -13.13 -6.52 3.71
N THR A 296 -12.87 -7.74 4.17
CA THR A 296 -12.45 -8.87 3.34
C THR A 296 -13.48 -9.98 3.41
N ALA A 297 -13.69 -10.71 2.31
CA ALA A 297 -14.67 -11.79 2.24
C ALA A 297 -13.98 -13.13 1.96
N PHE A 298 -14.25 -14.13 2.79
CA PHE A 298 -13.66 -15.47 2.71
C PHE A 298 -14.77 -16.50 2.49
N PRO A 299 -15.02 -16.91 1.23
CA PRO A 299 -15.98 -17.96 0.93
C PRO A 299 -15.53 -19.29 1.54
N GLU A 300 -16.46 -19.98 2.19
CA GLU A 300 -16.28 -21.31 2.77
C GLU A 300 -15.04 -21.41 3.68
N ALA A 301 -14.77 -20.34 4.42
CA ALA A 301 -13.61 -20.28 5.29
C ALA A 301 -13.66 -21.36 6.36
N ARG A 302 -12.52 -21.99 6.68
CA ARG A 302 -12.36 -22.84 7.84
C ARG A 302 -11.75 -22.07 9.00
N SER A 303 -12.00 -22.56 10.21
CA SER A 303 -11.32 -22.07 11.40
C SER A 303 -9.91 -22.66 11.49
N ILE A 304 -8.98 -21.88 12.05
CA ILE A 304 -7.61 -22.28 12.35
C ILE A 304 -7.43 -22.14 13.86
N ALA A 305 -6.99 -23.21 14.49
CA ALA A 305 -6.50 -23.25 15.87
C ALA A 305 -5.06 -23.76 15.85
N TRP A 306 -4.40 -23.76 17.01
CA TRP A 306 -3.03 -24.23 17.16
C TRP A 306 -2.84 -24.88 18.53
N GLY A 307 -1.77 -25.62 18.68
CA GLY A 307 -1.36 -26.23 19.94
C GLY A 307 -0.68 -25.24 20.88
N GLU A 308 -0.01 -25.77 21.90
CA GLU A 308 0.73 -24.98 22.89
C GLU A 308 2.25 -25.07 22.69
N SER A 309 2.72 -25.47 21.51
CA SER A 309 4.15 -25.61 21.24
C SER A 309 4.86 -24.26 21.35
N PRO A 310 5.95 -24.15 22.13
CA PRO A 310 6.72 -22.91 22.23
C PRO A 310 7.61 -22.65 21.00
N GLU A 311 7.65 -23.58 20.02
CA GLU A 311 8.48 -23.44 18.83
C GLU A 311 8.01 -22.33 17.88
N TRP A 312 6.70 -22.05 17.87
CA TRP A 312 6.07 -21.09 16.98
C TRP A 312 5.37 -19.99 17.77
N GLU A 313 5.67 -18.74 17.43
CA GLU A 313 4.88 -17.59 17.84
C GLU A 313 3.70 -17.43 16.87
N HIS A 314 2.48 -17.50 17.39
CA HIS A 314 1.24 -17.42 16.61
C HIS A 314 0.58 -16.06 16.77
N HIS A 315 0.22 -15.42 15.65
CA HIS A 315 -0.52 -14.17 15.62
C HIS A 315 -1.76 -14.28 14.73
N VAL A 316 -2.93 -13.99 15.29
CA VAL A 316 -4.16 -13.93 14.49
C VAL A 316 -4.12 -12.70 13.59
N LEU A 317 -4.32 -12.91 12.28
CA LEU A 317 -4.40 -11.84 11.30
C LEU A 317 -5.84 -11.44 11.02
N VAL A 318 -6.74 -12.41 10.99
CA VAL A 318 -8.16 -12.19 10.69
C VAL A 318 -9.03 -13.03 11.61
N GLU A 319 -9.88 -12.35 12.37
CA GLU A 319 -11.01 -12.94 13.06
C GLU A 319 -12.29 -12.62 12.30
N ALA A 320 -13.15 -13.62 12.14
CA ALA A 320 -14.41 -13.47 11.44
C ALA A 320 -15.59 -14.05 12.23
N ALA A 321 -16.78 -13.71 11.77
CA ALA A 321 -18.04 -14.23 12.27
C ALA A 321 -18.22 -14.10 13.80
N PRO A 322 -18.16 -12.87 14.37
CA PRO A 322 -18.32 -12.66 15.82
C PRO A 322 -19.71 -13.07 16.35
N ARG A 323 -20.72 -13.14 15.47
CA ARG A 323 -22.07 -13.67 15.76
C ARG A 323 -22.35 -14.99 15.03
N GLY A 324 -21.31 -15.62 14.49
CA GLY A 324 -21.39 -16.86 13.72
C GLY A 324 -20.85 -18.07 14.49
N TRP A 325 -20.56 -19.13 13.76
CA TRP A 325 -20.10 -20.41 14.32
C TRP A 325 -19.40 -21.26 13.26
N VAL A 326 -18.61 -22.24 13.69
CA VAL A 326 -18.02 -23.27 12.84
C VAL A 326 -18.98 -24.46 12.78
N SER A 327 -19.32 -24.92 11.57
CA SER A 327 -20.19 -26.07 11.34
C SER A 327 -19.69 -26.98 10.23
N ARG A 328 -19.85 -28.29 10.41
CA ARG A 328 -19.64 -29.30 9.36
C ARG A 328 -20.79 -29.36 8.35
N ASN A 329 -21.96 -28.85 8.73
CA ASN A 329 -23.17 -28.95 7.92
C ASN A 329 -23.35 -27.66 7.11
N LYS A 330 -23.13 -27.73 5.79
CA LYS A 330 -23.45 -26.61 4.89
C LYS A 330 -24.97 -26.35 4.94
N PRO A 331 -25.41 -25.13 5.26
CA PRO A 331 -26.84 -24.83 5.38
C PRO A 331 -27.52 -24.83 4.01
N GLY A 332 -28.53 -25.70 3.82
CA GLY A 332 -29.40 -25.70 2.63
C GLY A 332 -30.51 -24.65 2.65
N GLY A 333 -30.48 -23.71 3.59
CA GLY A 333 -31.52 -22.71 3.87
C GLY A 333 -31.04 -21.66 4.87
N LYS A 334 -31.94 -21.08 5.67
CA LYS A 334 -31.53 -20.12 6.71
C LYS A 334 -30.62 -20.83 7.73
N PRO A 335 -29.41 -20.31 7.98
CA PRO A 335 -28.45 -20.93 8.90
C PRO A 335 -29.00 -20.90 10.33
N ARG A 336 -28.85 -22.02 11.05
CA ARG A 336 -29.23 -22.15 12.46
C ARG A 336 -28.12 -22.85 13.23
N PHE A 337 -27.72 -22.25 14.34
CA PHE A 337 -26.72 -22.81 15.24
C PHE A 337 -27.23 -24.06 15.97
N ASP A 338 -26.45 -25.12 15.94
CA ASP A 338 -26.65 -26.35 16.71
C ASP A 338 -25.64 -26.47 17.85
N LYS A 339 -26.13 -26.32 19.09
CA LYS A 339 -25.31 -26.39 20.31
C LYS A 339 -24.55 -27.71 20.51
N GLN A 340 -24.98 -28.81 19.88
CA GLN A 340 -24.35 -30.12 20.04
C GLN A 340 -23.19 -30.35 19.06
N HIS A 341 -23.20 -29.68 17.91
CA HIS A 341 -22.29 -29.97 16.80
C HIS A 341 -21.46 -28.77 16.34
N ASP A 342 -21.93 -27.55 16.61
CA ASP A 342 -21.32 -26.32 16.14
C ASP A 342 -20.49 -25.65 17.25
N THR A 343 -19.40 -25.00 16.85
CA THR A 343 -18.54 -24.23 17.77
C THR A 343 -18.83 -22.73 17.61
N PRO A 344 -19.22 -21.99 18.66
CA PRO A 344 -19.52 -20.57 18.54
C PRO A 344 -18.27 -19.76 18.15
N GLY A 345 -18.46 -18.71 17.35
CA GLY A 345 -17.40 -17.76 16.99
C GLY A 345 -17.07 -16.75 18.10
N PRO A 346 -16.15 -15.79 17.84
CA PRO A 346 -15.45 -15.54 16.58
C PRO A 346 -14.46 -16.67 16.22
N ALA A 347 -14.22 -16.86 14.93
CA ALA A 347 -13.27 -17.85 14.44
C ALA A 347 -12.04 -17.14 13.84
N ALA A 348 -10.85 -17.60 14.23
CA ALA A 348 -9.60 -17.21 13.55
C ALA A 348 -9.55 -17.92 12.19
N ILE A 349 -9.48 -17.14 11.12
CA ILE A 349 -9.47 -17.67 9.74
C ILE A 349 -8.18 -17.34 8.99
N ALA A 350 -7.30 -16.52 9.59
CA ALA A 350 -5.94 -16.32 9.11
C ALA A 350 -4.99 -16.13 10.29
N VAL A 351 -3.87 -16.84 10.28
CA VAL A 351 -2.87 -16.85 11.35
C VAL A 351 -1.48 -16.71 10.72
N ALA A 352 -0.63 -15.88 11.30
CA ALA A 352 0.79 -15.82 11.03
C ALA A 352 1.56 -16.62 12.09
N LEU A 353 2.59 -17.33 11.64
CA LEU A 353 3.53 -18.04 12.50
C LEU A 353 4.93 -17.47 12.28
N GLN A 354 5.67 -17.31 13.36
CA GLN A 354 7.06 -16.86 13.35
C GLN A 354 7.93 -17.72 14.24
N ARG A 355 9.18 -17.94 13.82
CA ARG A 355 10.24 -18.50 14.66
C ARG A 355 11.60 -18.10 14.13
N SER A 356 12.65 -18.35 14.90
CA SER A 356 14.03 -18.18 14.44
C SER A 356 14.65 -19.53 14.06
N VAL A 357 15.21 -19.61 12.86
CA VAL A 357 15.98 -20.76 12.34
C VAL A 357 17.30 -20.21 11.80
N ASP A 358 18.43 -20.72 12.28
CA ASP A 358 19.78 -20.31 11.85
C ASP A 358 19.99 -18.77 11.81
N ASP A 359 19.60 -18.08 12.90
CA ASP A 359 19.65 -16.62 13.05
C ASP A 359 18.84 -15.83 12.00
N ARG A 360 17.91 -16.48 11.31
CA ARG A 360 16.95 -15.87 10.40
C ARG A 360 15.54 -16.02 10.94
N GLU A 361 14.70 -15.03 10.71
CA GLU A 361 13.27 -15.16 10.97
C GLU A 361 12.61 -15.96 9.84
N GLN A 362 11.98 -17.07 10.20
CA GLN A 362 11.05 -17.78 9.35
C GLN A 362 9.64 -17.25 9.58
N ARG A 363 8.91 -17.03 8.49
CA ARG A 363 7.55 -16.49 8.50
C ARG A 363 6.63 -17.37 7.69
N ILE A 364 5.48 -17.69 8.27
CA ILE A 364 4.43 -18.48 7.61
C ILE A 364 3.10 -17.77 7.81
N VAL A 365 2.27 -17.75 6.77
CA VAL A 365 0.88 -17.30 6.89
C VAL A 365 -0.01 -18.43 6.43
N VAL A 366 -1.00 -18.78 7.24
CA VAL A 366 -2.03 -19.75 6.92
C VAL A 366 -3.37 -19.06 6.86
N VAL A 367 -4.10 -19.24 5.76
CA VAL A 367 -5.42 -18.66 5.55
C VAL A 367 -6.40 -19.77 5.26
N GLY A 368 -7.48 -19.81 6.03
CA GLY A 368 -8.52 -20.83 6.00
C GLY A 368 -9.47 -20.74 4.81
N SER A 369 -9.07 -20.11 3.71
CA SER A 369 -9.81 -20.07 2.45
C SER A 369 -8.82 -19.66 1.38
N GLY A 370 -8.57 -20.50 0.38
CA GLY A 370 -7.87 -20.08 -0.84
C GLY A 370 -8.76 -19.33 -1.82
N ALA A 371 -10.08 -19.52 -1.69
CA ALA A 371 -11.06 -18.88 -2.55
C ALA A 371 -11.04 -17.35 -2.44
N PHE A 372 -10.67 -16.75 -1.30
CA PHE A 372 -10.68 -15.28 -1.15
C PHE A 372 -9.78 -14.53 -2.15
N LEU A 373 -8.70 -15.17 -2.63
CA LEU A 373 -7.79 -14.65 -3.65
C LEU A 373 -8.07 -15.20 -5.06
N ALA A 374 -9.03 -16.11 -5.20
CA ALA A 374 -9.41 -16.60 -6.52
C ALA A 374 -9.97 -15.46 -7.37
N ASN A 375 -9.79 -15.50 -8.69
CA ASN A 375 -10.17 -14.45 -9.61
C ASN A 375 -11.66 -14.07 -9.48
N SER A 376 -12.54 -15.02 -9.12
CA SER A 376 -13.96 -14.77 -8.87
C SER A 376 -14.28 -13.99 -7.58
N PHE A 377 -13.37 -13.94 -6.61
CA PHE A 377 -13.60 -13.33 -5.30
C PHE A 377 -12.58 -12.25 -4.92
N ALA A 378 -11.43 -12.20 -5.58
CA ALA A 378 -10.37 -11.26 -5.29
C ALA A 378 -10.81 -9.78 -5.47
N GLY A 379 -11.83 -9.53 -6.28
CA GLY A 379 -12.44 -8.19 -6.40
C GLY A 379 -13.28 -7.73 -5.20
N ASN A 380 -13.52 -8.59 -4.20
CA ASN A 380 -14.31 -8.24 -3.03
C ASN A 380 -13.47 -7.46 -2.01
N GLY A 381 -13.93 -6.24 -1.72
CA GLY A 381 -13.37 -5.40 -0.65
C GLY A 381 -11.84 -5.29 -0.73
N GLY A 382 -11.16 -5.60 0.38
CA GLY A 382 -9.70 -5.54 0.48
C GLY A 382 -8.95 -6.85 0.23
N ASN A 383 -9.56 -7.87 -0.39
CA ASN A 383 -8.96 -9.21 -0.47
C ASN A 383 -7.56 -9.21 -1.14
N VAL A 384 -7.41 -8.53 -2.27
CA VAL A 384 -6.12 -8.41 -2.98
C VAL A 384 -5.09 -7.67 -2.14
N ASP A 385 -5.49 -6.58 -1.50
CA ASP A 385 -4.58 -5.77 -0.70
C ASP A 385 -4.09 -6.56 0.53
N LEU A 386 -4.97 -7.31 1.18
CA LEU A 386 -4.60 -8.21 2.28
C LEU A 386 -3.63 -9.29 1.82
N GLY A 387 -3.93 -9.98 0.71
CA GLY A 387 -3.04 -11.01 0.16
C GLY A 387 -1.67 -10.46 -0.23
N VAL A 388 -1.62 -9.25 -0.81
CA VAL A 388 -0.37 -8.58 -1.16
C VAL A 388 0.42 -8.21 0.10
N ASN A 389 -0.24 -7.74 1.16
CA ASN A 389 0.41 -7.46 2.43
C ASN A 389 1.01 -8.73 3.06
N MET A 390 0.32 -9.86 2.98
CA MET A 390 0.82 -11.17 3.43
C MET A 390 2.09 -11.55 2.67
N VAL A 391 2.08 -11.48 1.34
CA VAL A 391 3.27 -11.79 0.51
C VAL A 391 4.42 -10.82 0.81
N ASN A 392 4.16 -9.52 0.91
CA ASN A 392 5.21 -8.55 1.25
C ASN A 392 5.84 -8.85 2.63
N TRP A 393 5.04 -9.22 3.62
CA TRP A 393 5.53 -9.57 4.95
C TRP A 393 6.38 -10.85 4.95
N LEU A 394 5.92 -11.88 4.22
CA LEU A 394 6.65 -13.14 4.04
C LEU A 394 7.95 -12.95 3.26
N ALA A 395 7.99 -12.03 2.29
CA ALA A 395 9.19 -11.69 1.54
C ALA A 395 10.20 -10.82 2.34
N SER A 396 9.91 -10.55 3.62
CA SER A 396 10.67 -9.61 4.47
C SER A 396 10.69 -8.18 3.93
N GLU A 397 9.63 -7.80 3.21
CA GLU A 397 9.41 -6.47 2.62
C GLU A 397 8.32 -5.71 3.40
N GLU A 398 8.41 -5.69 4.73
CA GLU A 398 7.49 -4.94 5.61
C GLU A 398 7.30 -3.47 5.18
N ARG A 399 8.30 -2.91 4.49
CA ARG A 399 8.32 -1.54 3.97
C ARG A 399 7.37 -1.32 2.79
N LEU A 400 7.05 -2.35 1.99
CA LEU A 400 6.08 -2.25 0.90
C LEU A 400 4.63 -2.26 1.40
N ILE A 401 4.38 -2.79 2.60
CA ILE A 401 3.04 -2.85 3.23
C ILE A 401 2.48 -1.45 3.51
N THR A 402 3.35 -0.42 3.55
CA THR A 402 3.01 0.90 4.09
C THR A 402 2.55 1.93 3.04
N ILE A 403 2.57 1.62 1.74
CA ILE A 403 2.37 2.65 0.69
C ILE A 403 0.98 2.54 0.07
N GLN A 404 -0.06 2.83 0.86
CA GLN A 404 -1.40 3.02 0.30
C GLN A 404 -1.53 4.43 -0.29
N PRO A 405 -2.06 4.61 -1.51
CA PRO A 405 -2.28 5.93 -2.06
C PRO A 405 -3.28 6.70 -1.19
N ARG A 406 -2.90 7.91 -0.74
CA ARG A 406 -3.86 8.82 -0.12
C ARG A 406 -4.94 9.14 -1.14
N ALA A 407 -6.19 8.77 -0.85
CA ALA A 407 -7.31 9.36 -1.56
C ALA A 407 -7.23 10.88 -1.37
N ALA A 408 -7.29 11.65 -2.45
CA ALA A 408 -7.51 13.07 -2.35
C ALA A 408 -8.87 13.27 -1.65
N LYS A 409 -8.83 13.50 -0.33
CA LYS A 409 -10.02 13.94 0.40
C LYS A 409 -10.29 15.36 -0.10
N ASP A 410 -11.35 15.43 -0.89
CA ASP A 410 -12.05 16.61 -1.39
C ASP A 410 -11.53 17.22 -2.70
N SER A 411 -12.16 16.81 -3.80
CA SER A 411 -12.43 17.68 -4.95
C SER A 411 -13.93 17.91 -5.18
N SER A 412 -14.81 17.34 -4.35
CA SER A 412 -16.25 17.56 -4.42
C SER A 412 -16.73 18.45 -3.27
N LEU A 413 -17.05 19.69 -3.59
CA LEU A 413 -17.77 20.58 -2.68
C LEU A 413 -19.26 20.22 -2.73
N VAL A 414 -19.71 19.36 -1.81
CA VAL A 414 -21.14 19.02 -1.68
C VAL A 414 -21.82 20.08 -0.80
N LEU A 415 -22.26 21.18 -1.42
CA LEU A 415 -23.05 22.20 -0.74
C LEU A 415 -24.52 21.77 -0.69
N SER A 416 -25.16 21.91 0.46
CA SER A 416 -26.61 21.79 0.54
C SER A 416 -27.29 22.94 -0.21
N GLN A 417 -28.54 22.73 -0.65
CA GLN A 417 -29.31 23.78 -1.33
C GLN A 417 -29.41 25.06 -0.48
N THR A 418 -29.49 24.90 0.85
CA THR A 418 -29.51 26.02 1.80
C THR A 418 -28.20 26.81 1.78
N GLN A 419 -27.04 26.12 1.76
CA GLN A 419 -25.73 26.77 1.70
C GLN A 419 -25.54 27.55 0.41
N LEU A 420 -25.96 26.97 -0.73
CA LEU A 420 -25.92 27.66 -2.04
C LEU A 420 -26.81 28.91 -2.06
N ASN A 421 -28.02 28.84 -1.49
CA ASN A 421 -28.93 29.98 -1.43
C ASN A 421 -28.35 31.11 -0.56
N VAL A 422 -27.76 30.78 0.60
CA VAL A 422 -27.12 31.77 1.48
C VAL A 422 -25.95 32.46 0.77
N ILE A 423 -25.07 31.68 0.14
CA ILE A 423 -23.93 32.25 -0.63
C ILE A 423 -24.45 33.15 -1.75
N SER A 424 -25.47 32.71 -2.49
CA SER A 424 -26.08 33.49 -3.57
C SER A 424 -26.65 34.82 -3.07
N ILE A 425 -27.44 34.82 -1.99
CA ILE A 425 -28.03 36.04 -1.43
C ILE A 425 -26.94 37.02 -0.94
N VAL A 426 -25.92 36.50 -0.24
CA VAL A 426 -24.84 37.34 0.29
C VAL A 426 -24.04 38.01 -0.83
N PHE A 427 -23.67 37.27 -1.87
CA PHE A 427 -22.85 37.84 -2.95
C PHE A 427 -23.66 38.68 -3.94
N LEU A 428 -24.92 38.32 -4.20
CA LEU A 428 -25.74 38.97 -5.23
C LEU A 428 -26.50 40.18 -4.68
N LEU A 429 -26.86 40.18 -3.40
CA LEU A 429 -27.57 41.30 -2.75
C LEU A 429 -26.74 41.94 -1.64
N GLY A 430 -26.12 41.13 -0.78
CA GLY A 430 -25.35 41.64 0.36
C GLY A 430 -24.17 42.51 -0.05
N LEU A 431 -23.31 42.02 -0.94
CA LEU A 431 -22.11 42.74 -1.37
C LEU A 431 -22.43 44.05 -2.12
N PRO A 432 -23.37 44.10 -3.10
CA PRO A 432 -23.74 45.35 -3.75
C PRO A 432 -24.39 46.36 -2.78
N LEU A 433 -25.25 45.90 -1.87
CA LEU A 433 -25.85 46.78 -0.86
C LEU A 433 -24.81 47.36 0.10
N LEU A 434 -23.82 46.55 0.50
CA LEU A 434 -22.72 46.99 1.34
C LEU A 434 -21.86 48.04 0.62
N LEU A 435 -21.55 47.82 -0.66
CA LEU A 435 -20.83 48.81 -1.48
C LEU A 435 -21.63 50.09 -1.70
N CYS A 436 -22.93 50.01 -1.99
CA CYS A 436 -23.83 51.16 -2.10
C CYS A 436 -23.95 51.90 -0.76
N GLY A 437 -24.05 51.18 0.35
CA GLY A 437 -24.10 51.75 1.69
C GLY A 437 -22.80 52.46 2.06
N ALA A 438 -21.64 51.84 1.78
CA ALA A 438 -20.33 52.45 1.98
C ALA A 438 -20.15 53.70 1.09
N GLY A 439 -20.54 53.61 -0.18
CA GLY A 439 -20.52 54.75 -1.11
C GLY A 439 -21.43 55.89 -0.67
N GLY A 440 -22.65 55.58 -0.23
CA GLY A 440 -23.61 56.53 0.31
C GLY A 440 -23.12 57.20 1.60
N TYR A 441 -22.51 56.41 2.50
CA TYR A 441 -21.90 56.93 3.72
C TYR A 441 -20.73 57.89 3.43
N VAL A 442 -19.84 57.51 2.51
CA VAL A 442 -18.72 58.37 2.08
C VAL A 442 -19.24 59.66 1.43
N TRP A 443 -20.26 59.57 0.57
CA TRP A 443 -20.90 60.74 -0.04
C TRP A 443 -21.53 61.66 1.00
N TRP A 444 -22.25 61.11 1.97
CA TRP A 444 -22.87 61.88 3.05
C TRP A 444 -21.85 62.56 3.96
N LYS A 445 -20.75 61.88 4.30
CA LYS A 445 -19.64 62.46 5.07
C LYS A 445 -18.95 63.59 4.31
N ARG A 446 -18.76 63.45 3.00
CA ARG A 446 -18.18 64.50 2.13
C ARG A 446 -19.08 65.71 1.93
N ARG A 447 -20.38 65.58 2.14
CA ARG A 447 -21.34 66.70 2.02
C ARG A 447 -21.48 67.49 3.33
N ARG A 448 -21.00 66.93 4.45
CA ARG A 448 -20.98 67.55 5.79
C ARG A 448 -19.61 68.13 6.18
N ALA A 449 -18.55 67.75 5.46
CA ALA A 449 -17.26 68.43 5.47
C ALA A 449 -17.27 69.52 4.40
#